data_AF-R4YZ06-F1
#
_entry.id   AF-R4YZ06-F1
#
_cell.length_a   1.000
_cell.length_b   1.000
_cell.length_c   1.000
_cell.angle_alpha   90.00
_cell.angle_beta   90.00
_cell.angle_gamma   90.00
#
_symmetry.space_group_name_H-M   'P 1'
#
loop_
_entity.id
_entity.type
_entity.pdbx_description
1 polymer ?
#
loop_
_entity_poly.entity_id
_entity_poly.type
_entity_poly.pdbx_seq_one_letter_code
_entity_poly.pdbx_strand_id
1 'polypeptide(L)'
;MGTLVQPVFEPRRAVRVVVGAALVVGSLAALVGLVGASTAGASQTTQAAPSSQITQLTPSQASPSQDCGKAGCVTLVTVTGLIDPLVADSIIDRLDEALGREDFVGVVLQIDSPGVVLSDAEFTNLARRLDRFSKKLAVWVGPSGSEANGGAAELVTLSPSASQAPGSTLRFDRTQRLDPDEFGNLLPSDPALLDTPIGAEEAQKAGLVDSTAPVLVDALGRLDWFDTKVETVDGKQQRVPVTKVRFVKLDLPSQLLHTAASPAVAYLAFVIGLGLLLFEFFTAGVGVAGVVGAVALLLGGYGLGVLPVRNWAVALLVASTVAFAVDVQTGIPRFWAGVGMVGFTIGSLTLFDGVPFPWIAVAVGIVGMASVMFSGMPSMVRARFGTPTIGRTWMVGELGDVTEAVDPEGTVRVQGALWKARANRSTPLAVGDRARVVEVDGLLLEVEPEAGGAKDYREMRKR
;
A
#
# COMPACT_ATOMS: atom_id res chain seq x y z
N MET A 1 -25.95 37.93 -30.23
CA MET A 1 -26.45 36.97 -29.22
C MET A 1 -26.30 35.59 -29.83
N GLY A 2 -25.08 35.05 -29.80
CA GLY A 2 -24.70 33.82 -30.48
C GLY A 2 -24.05 32.88 -29.48
N THR A 3 -24.70 31.74 -29.25
CA THR A 3 -24.31 30.67 -28.34
C THR A 3 -22.97 30.05 -28.77
N LEU A 4 -21.97 30.19 -27.91
CA LEU A 4 -20.70 29.47 -27.97
C LEU A 4 -20.98 27.97 -27.76
N VAL A 5 -20.93 27.20 -28.83
CA VAL A 5 -20.86 25.73 -28.75
C VAL A 5 -19.41 25.37 -28.47
N GLN A 6 -19.11 24.98 -27.23
CA GLN A 6 -17.81 24.42 -26.88
C GLN A 6 -17.67 23.02 -27.49
N PRO A 7 -16.52 22.68 -28.10
CA PRO A 7 -16.25 21.30 -28.50
C PRO A 7 -15.99 20.45 -27.25
N VAL A 8 -16.80 19.41 -27.08
CA VAL A 8 -16.60 18.35 -26.08
C VAL A 8 -15.36 17.56 -26.48
N PHE A 9 -14.26 17.77 -25.77
CA PHE A 9 -13.07 16.95 -25.85
C PHE A 9 -13.34 15.57 -25.22
N GLU A 10 -13.29 14.49 -26.01
CA GLU A 10 -13.20 13.13 -25.47
C GLU A 10 -11.72 12.67 -25.42
N PRO A 11 -11.09 12.56 -24.24
CA PRO A 11 -9.70 12.14 -24.11
C PRO A 11 -9.61 10.60 -24.05
N ARG A 12 -10.11 9.87 -25.06
CA ARG A 12 -10.26 8.40 -24.94
C ARG A 12 -9.01 7.56 -25.26
N ARG A 13 -7.92 8.12 -25.79
CA ARG A 13 -6.70 7.33 -26.14
C ARG A 13 -5.45 7.60 -25.29
N ALA A 14 -5.17 8.83 -24.89
CA ALA A 14 -4.03 9.13 -24.01
C ALA A 14 -4.26 8.68 -22.56
N VAL A 15 -5.52 8.76 -22.10
CA VAL A 15 -5.93 8.30 -20.77
C VAL A 15 -5.81 6.78 -20.63
N ARG A 16 -6.00 5.99 -21.70
CA ARG A 16 -5.91 4.52 -21.62
C ARG A 16 -4.49 3.98 -21.39
N VAL A 17 -3.46 4.68 -21.85
CA VAL A 17 -2.07 4.25 -21.66
C VAL A 17 -1.56 4.62 -20.27
N VAL A 18 -1.96 5.79 -19.75
CA VAL A 18 -1.58 6.25 -18.40
C VAL A 18 -2.43 5.57 -17.31
N VAL A 19 -3.73 5.36 -17.55
CA VAL A 19 -4.61 4.56 -16.67
C VAL A 19 -4.23 3.07 -16.75
N GLY A 20 -3.74 2.58 -17.89
CA GLY A 20 -3.19 1.23 -18.02
C GLY A 20 -1.94 1.00 -17.18
N ALA A 21 -1.01 1.97 -17.12
CA ALA A 21 0.17 1.89 -16.27
C ALA A 21 -0.13 2.08 -14.77
N ALA A 22 -1.06 2.99 -14.43
CA ALA A 22 -1.52 3.18 -13.05
C ALA A 22 -2.34 1.98 -12.52
N LEU A 23 -3.13 1.32 -13.38
CA LEU A 23 -3.83 0.08 -13.03
C LEU A 23 -2.88 -1.11 -12.92
N VAL A 24 -1.78 -1.17 -13.67
CA VAL A 24 -0.79 -2.26 -13.53
C VAL A 24 0.02 -2.11 -12.24
N VAL A 25 0.31 -0.89 -11.78
CA VAL A 25 0.94 -0.66 -10.46
C VAL A 25 -0.06 -0.84 -9.31
N GLY A 26 -1.32 -0.42 -9.48
CA GLY A 26 -2.40 -0.68 -8.52
C GLY A 26 -2.80 -2.16 -8.41
N SER A 27 -2.66 -2.94 -9.49
CA SER A 27 -2.95 -4.38 -9.51
C SER A 27 -1.80 -5.22 -8.94
N LEU A 28 -0.56 -4.72 -8.91
CA LEU A 28 0.53 -5.40 -8.21
C LEU A 28 0.43 -5.24 -6.68
N ALA A 29 -0.14 -4.13 -6.19
CA ALA A 29 -0.48 -3.98 -4.78
C ALA A 29 -1.66 -4.88 -4.35
N ALA A 30 -2.54 -5.25 -5.28
CA ALA A 30 -3.61 -6.23 -5.05
C ALA A 30 -3.15 -7.70 -5.18
N LEU A 31 -2.01 -7.97 -5.83
CA LEU A 31 -1.51 -9.34 -6.03
C LEU A 31 -0.60 -9.87 -4.91
N VAL A 32 -0.08 -9.01 -4.04
CA VAL A 32 0.60 -9.45 -2.79
C VAL A 32 -0.44 -9.92 -1.74
N GLY A 33 -1.72 -9.58 -1.93
CA GLY A 33 -2.83 -10.06 -1.10
C GLY A 33 -3.53 -11.33 -1.60
N LEU A 34 -3.03 -12.00 -2.64
CA LEU A 34 -3.75 -13.13 -3.29
C LEU A 34 -2.85 -14.27 -3.78
N VAL A 35 -1.69 -14.48 -3.16
CA VAL A 35 -0.94 -15.76 -3.26
C VAL A 35 -1.21 -16.56 -1.99
N GLY A 36 -2.39 -17.18 -1.95
CA GLY A 36 -2.83 -18.01 -0.83
C GLY A 36 -4.14 -18.73 -1.09
N ALA A 37 -4.45 -19.07 -2.34
CA ALA A 37 -5.61 -19.91 -2.65
C ALA A 37 -5.39 -20.70 -3.95
N SER A 38 -5.62 -22.01 -3.84
CA SER A 38 -5.87 -22.97 -4.92
C SER A 38 -4.68 -23.55 -5.71
N THR A 39 -4.14 -24.66 -5.19
CA THR A 39 -3.98 -25.87 -6.01
C THR A 39 -4.87 -26.96 -5.40
N ALA A 40 -6.09 -27.06 -5.91
CA ALA A 40 -6.96 -28.21 -5.69
C ALA A 40 -6.40 -29.38 -6.49
N GLY A 41 -5.72 -30.31 -5.81
CA GLY A 41 -5.29 -31.59 -6.33
C GLY A 41 -6.12 -32.71 -5.72
N ALA A 42 -6.91 -33.36 -6.58
CA ALA A 42 -7.47 -34.72 -6.48
C ALA A 42 -7.69 -35.33 -5.09
N SER A 43 -8.97 -35.46 -4.75
CA SER A 43 -9.52 -36.38 -3.75
C SER A 43 -9.09 -37.84 -3.99
N GLN A 44 -8.37 -38.43 -3.04
CA GLN A 44 -8.44 -39.85 -2.74
C GLN A 44 -8.92 -40.02 -1.29
N THR A 45 -10.03 -40.73 -1.18
CA THR A 45 -10.65 -41.23 0.05
C THR A 45 -9.67 -42.05 0.87
N THR A 46 -9.39 -41.63 2.10
CA THR A 46 -8.93 -42.52 3.17
C THR A 46 -9.54 -42.06 4.48
N GLN A 47 -10.40 -42.91 5.05
CA GLN A 47 -10.97 -42.74 6.39
C GLN A 47 -9.85 -42.76 7.43
N ALA A 48 -9.80 -41.73 8.29
CA ALA A 48 -9.05 -41.74 9.54
C ALA A 48 -9.80 -40.93 10.61
N ALA A 49 -9.65 -41.36 11.87
CA ALA A 49 -10.44 -41.14 13.08
C ALA A 49 -10.75 -39.67 13.48
N PRO A 50 -11.78 -39.42 14.33
CA PRO A 50 -12.21 -38.07 14.68
C PRO A 50 -11.23 -37.41 15.66
N SER A 51 -10.46 -36.44 15.18
CA SER A 51 -9.68 -35.52 16.02
C SER A 51 -10.57 -34.43 16.63
N SER A 52 -10.22 -34.06 17.84
CA SER A 52 -10.85 -33.08 18.72
C SER A 52 -10.95 -31.70 18.06
N GLN A 53 -12.17 -31.25 17.74
CA GLN A 53 -12.41 -29.84 17.39
C GLN A 53 -12.30 -28.99 18.67
N ILE A 54 -11.21 -28.25 18.79
CA ILE A 54 -11.02 -27.19 19.77
C ILE A 54 -11.54 -25.91 19.09
N THR A 55 -12.62 -25.33 19.61
CA THR A 55 -13.17 -24.05 19.15
C THR A 55 -12.13 -22.96 19.35
N GLN A 56 -11.56 -22.46 18.25
CA GLN A 56 -10.73 -21.25 18.26
C GLN A 56 -11.63 -20.05 18.56
N LEU A 57 -11.29 -19.26 19.58
CA LEU A 57 -11.89 -17.94 19.77
C LEU A 57 -11.33 -17.00 18.69
N THR A 58 -12.00 -16.91 17.56
CA THR A 58 -11.68 -15.93 16.51
C THR A 58 -12.18 -14.54 16.97
N PRO A 59 -11.42 -13.44 16.77
CA PRO A 59 -11.80 -12.10 17.21
C PRO A 59 -13.16 -11.59 16.71
N SER A 60 -13.75 -12.25 15.71
CA SER A 60 -15.04 -11.91 15.12
C SER A 60 -16.25 -12.32 15.97
N GLN A 61 -16.09 -13.26 16.92
CA GLN A 61 -17.20 -13.77 17.73
C GLN A 61 -17.29 -13.17 19.14
N ALA A 62 -16.34 -12.32 19.54
CA ALA A 62 -16.39 -11.63 20.82
C ALA A 62 -17.06 -10.26 20.64
N SER A 63 -18.33 -10.18 21.04
CA SER A 63 -18.94 -8.87 21.33
C SER A 63 -18.10 -8.16 22.39
N PRO A 64 -17.85 -6.84 22.31
CA PRO A 64 -17.24 -6.08 23.40
C PRO A 64 -18.23 -6.06 24.56
N SER A 65 -18.25 -7.10 25.38
CA SER A 65 -19.10 -7.14 26.56
C SER A 65 -18.56 -6.09 27.54
N GLN A 66 -19.25 -4.96 27.64
CA GLN A 66 -18.91 -3.87 28.55
C GLN A 66 -19.07 -4.28 30.03
N ASP A 67 -19.97 -5.23 30.32
CA ASP A 67 -20.18 -5.74 31.68
C ASP A 67 -19.35 -6.99 32.00
N CYS A 68 -18.40 -6.79 32.89
CA CYS A 68 -17.70 -7.88 33.59
C CYS A 68 -18.69 -8.55 34.53
N GLY A 69 -18.82 -9.88 34.41
CA GLY A 69 -19.68 -10.65 35.31
C GLY A 69 -19.12 -10.64 36.74
N LYS A 70 -19.80 -11.35 37.66
CA LYS A 70 -19.35 -11.48 39.06
C LYS A 70 -17.96 -12.12 39.23
N ALA A 71 -17.44 -12.79 38.20
CA ALA A 71 -16.10 -13.39 38.17
C ALA A 71 -15.01 -12.43 37.67
N GLY A 72 -15.35 -11.16 37.41
CA GLY A 72 -14.42 -10.16 36.90
C GLY A 72 -14.12 -10.29 35.41
N CYS A 73 -13.12 -9.54 34.95
CA CYS A 73 -12.64 -9.49 33.57
C CYS A 73 -11.14 -9.68 33.47
N VAL A 74 -10.75 -10.30 32.34
CA VAL A 74 -9.36 -10.36 31.90
C VAL A 74 -9.22 -9.54 30.63
N THR A 75 -8.26 -8.63 30.66
CA THR A 75 -7.97 -7.78 29.51
C THR A 75 -6.99 -8.52 28.61
N LEU A 76 -7.41 -8.83 27.39
CA LEU A 76 -6.53 -9.38 26.37
C LEU A 76 -6.06 -8.23 25.47
N VAL A 77 -4.75 -8.03 25.45
CA VAL A 77 -4.09 -7.07 24.57
C VAL A 77 -3.38 -7.86 23.48
N THR A 78 -3.83 -7.68 22.24
CA THR A 78 -3.18 -8.31 21.08
C THR A 78 -2.13 -7.36 20.53
N VAL A 79 -0.89 -7.84 20.47
CA VAL A 79 0.27 -7.13 19.92
C VAL A 79 0.66 -7.86 18.63
N THR A 80 0.40 -7.22 17.50
CA THR A 80 0.75 -7.77 16.17
C THR A 80 1.62 -6.77 15.45
N GLY A 81 2.74 -7.21 14.88
CA GLY A 81 3.71 -6.32 14.23
C GLY A 81 4.71 -5.72 15.21
N LEU A 82 5.46 -4.71 14.77
CA LEU A 82 6.52 -4.10 15.59
C LEU A 82 5.92 -3.41 16.82
N ILE A 83 6.55 -3.55 17.98
CA ILE A 83 6.18 -2.76 19.16
C ILE A 83 6.76 -1.36 18.97
N ASP A 84 5.92 -0.45 18.49
CA ASP A 84 6.22 0.96 18.28
C ASP A 84 5.64 1.83 19.41
N PRO A 85 5.93 3.15 19.44
CA PRO A 85 5.44 4.02 20.51
C PRO A 85 3.92 4.01 20.68
N LEU A 86 3.15 3.86 19.59
CA LEU A 86 1.68 3.85 19.64
C LEU A 86 1.16 2.56 20.27
N VAL A 87 1.76 1.42 19.92
CA VAL A 87 1.43 0.14 20.54
C VAL A 87 1.83 0.15 22.02
N ALA A 88 3.00 0.70 22.36
CA ALA A 88 3.47 0.80 23.74
C ALA A 88 2.56 1.68 24.59
N ASP A 89 2.21 2.88 24.12
CA ASP A 89 1.28 3.78 24.81
C ASP A 89 -0.10 3.13 24.93
N SER A 90 -0.59 2.47 23.87
CA SER A 90 -1.84 1.72 23.93
C SER A 90 -1.78 0.55 24.92
N ILE A 91 -0.64 -0.09 25.15
CA ILE A 91 -0.51 -1.12 26.20
C ILE A 91 -0.59 -0.42 27.56
N ILE A 92 0.21 0.63 27.77
CA ILE A 92 0.29 1.37 29.04
C ILE A 92 -1.07 1.94 29.44
N ASP A 93 -1.79 2.61 28.55
CA ASP A 93 -3.11 3.19 28.83
C ASP A 93 -4.12 2.13 29.28
N ARG A 94 -4.03 0.93 28.71
CA ARG A 94 -4.96 -0.19 28.99
C ARG A 94 -4.62 -0.91 30.27
N LEU A 95 -3.34 -1.02 30.57
CA LEU A 95 -2.85 -1.41 31.87
C LEU A 95 -3.39 -0.44 32.95
N ASP A 96 -3.33 0.87 32.70
CA ASP A 96 -3.77 1.91 33.64
C ASP A 96 -5.28 1.89 33.86
N GLU A 97 -6.04 1.76 32.78
CA GLU A 97 -7.49 1.58 32.82
C GLU A 97 -7.87 0.31 33.61
N ALA A 98 -7.12 -0.77 33.44
CA ALA A 98 -7.36 -2.03 34.13
C ALA A 98 -7.08 -1.94 35.65
N LEU A 99 -6.03 -1.24 36.07
CA LEU A 99 -5.73 -1.03 37.50
C LEU A 99 -6.79 -0.19 38.22
N GLY A 100 -7.46 0.71 37.51
CA GLY A 100 -8.50 1.57 38.08
C GLY A 100 -9.84 0.86 38.34
N ARG A 101 -9.98 -0.42 37.99
CA ARG A 101 -11.24 -1.16 38.02
C ARG A 101 -11.30 -2.17 39.17
N GLU A 102 -12.43 -2.22 39.87
CA GLU A 102 -12.68 -3.21 40.93
C GLU A 102 -12.90 -4.63 40.39
N ASP A 103 -13.29 -4.78 39.11
CA ASP A 103 -13.58 -6.05 38.45
C ASP A 103 -12.35 -6.69 37.75
N PHE A 104 -11.16 -6.14 37.98
CA PHE A 104 -9.93 -6.52 37.29
C PHE A 104 -9.25 -7.77 37.88
N VAL A 105 -9.12 -8.81 37.06
CA VAL A 105 -8.52 -10.09 37.44
C VAL A 105 -7.06 -10.18 37.00
N GLY A 106 -6.77 -9.85 35.74
CA GLY A 106 -5.42 -9.88 35.17
C GLY A 106 -5.36 -9.42 33.71
N VAL A 107 -4.15 -9.22 33.20
CA VAL A 107 -3.87 -8.86 31.80
C VAL A 107 -3.13 -9.99 31.11
N VAL A 108 -3.56 -10.29 29.88
CA VAL A 108 -2.84 -11.19 28.99
C VAL A 108 -2.40 -10.45 27.74
N LEU A 109 -1.11 -10.52 27.44
CA LEU A 109 -0.55 -10.04 26.18
C LEU A 109 -0.43 -11.22 25.23
N GLN A 110 -1.16 -11.17 24.13
CA GLN A 110 -0.92 -12.04 23.00
C GLN A 110 0.11 -11.37 22.09
N ILE A 111 1.28 -11.98 21.93
CA ILE A 111 2.40 -11.40 21.17
C ILE A 111 2.61 -12.16 19.86
N ASP A 112 2.65 -11.39 18.77
CA ASP A 112 3.16 -11.75 17.45
C ASP A 112 3.95 -10.56 16.90
N SER A 113 5.22 -10.46 17.27
CA SER A 113 6.04 -9.30 17.02
C SER A 113 7.44 -9.64 16.47
N PRO A 114 7.81 -9.09 15.29
CA PRO A 114 9.16 -9.21 14.75
C PRO A 114 10.21 -8.41 15.54
N GLY A 115 9.81 -7.59 16.53
CA GLY A 115 10.73 -6.80 17.35
C GLY A 115 10.15 -5.51 17.92
N VAL A 116 10.99 -4.77 18.65
CA VAL A 116 10.65 -3.51 19.32
C VAL A 116 11.42 -2.36 18.67
N VAL A 117 10.72 -1.28 18.30
CA VAL A 117 11.31 -0.07 17.67
C VAL A 117 11.23 1.17 18.57
N LEU A 118 11.01 0.96 19.85
CA LEU A 118 11.08 1.99 20.89
C LEU A 118 12.52 2.42 21.16
N SER A 119 12.73 3.65 21.62
CA SER A 119 13.97 4.04 22.28
C SER A 119 14.17 3.24 23.57
N ASP A 120 15.40 3.13 24.06
CA ASP A 120 15.68 2.36 25.29
C ASP A 120 14.92 2.94 26.49
N ALA A 121 14.78 4.27 26.58
CA ALA A 121 14.00 4.91 27.65
C ALA A 121 12.50 4.56 27.59
N GLU A 122 11.90 4.55 26.40
CA GLU A 122 10.50 4.15 26.20
C GLU A 122 10.31 2.66 26.47
N PHE A 123 11.25 1.82 26.04
CA PHE A 123 11.20 0.38 26.27
C PHE A 123 11.30 0.03 27.76
N THR A 124 12.23 0.66 28.48
CA THR A 124 12.33 0.55 29.94
C THR A 124 11.08 1.08 30.64
N ASN A 125 10.44 2.14 30.14
CA ASN A 125 9.17 2.62 30.70
C ASN A 125 8.04 1.60 30.54
N LEU A 126 7.92 0.98 29.35
CA LEU A 126 6.95 -0.09 29.10
C LEU A 126 7.21 -1.29 30.02
N ALA A 127 8.46 -1.75 30.12
CA ALA A 127 8.85 -2.86 30.99
C ALA A 127 8.53 -2.59 32.47
N ARG A 128 8.86 -1.40 33.00
CA ARG A 128 8.47 -0.99 34.37
C ARG A 128 6.96 -0.94 34.56
N ARG A 129 6.18 -0.64 33.52
CA ARG A 129 4.71 -0.66 33.63
C ARG A 129 4.21 -2.09 33.71
N LEU A 130 4.74 -3.00 32.91
CA LEU A 130 4.39 -4.42 32.92
C LEU A 130 4.79 -5.09 34.24
N ASP A 131 6.00 -4.85 34.74
CA ASP A 131 6.49 -5.45 35.99
C ASP A 131 5.62 -5.10 37.21
N ARG A 132 5.02 -3.91 37.23
CA ARG A 132 4.06 -3.49 38.28
C ARG A 132 2.81 -4.38 38.38
N PHE A 133 2.46 -5.11 37.33
CA PHE A 133 1.32 -6.05 37.37
C PHE A 133 1.67 -7.36 38.05
N SER A 134 2.97 -7.64 38.26
CA SER A 134 3.46 -8.81 38.99
C SER A 134 2.69 -10.07 38.59
N LYS A 135 2.20 -10.86 39.54
CA LYS A 135 1.48 -12.12 39.34
C LYS A 135 0.20 -12.05 38.48
N LYS A 136 -0.28 -10.86 38.11
CA LYS A 136 -1.50 -10.65 37.30
C LYS A 136 -1.21 -10.36 35.82
N LEU A 137 0.03 -10.56 35.39
CA LEU A 137 0.46 -10.45 34.00
C LEU A 137 0.75 -11.83 33.43
N ALA A 138 0.22 -12.12 32.24
CA ALA A 138 0.65 -13.28 31.46
C ALA A 138 0.94 -12.89 30.02
N VAL A 139 1.91 -13.57 29.41
CA VAL A 139 2.26 -13.42 28.00
C VAL A 139 2.03 -14.75 27.29
N TRP A 140 1.37 -14.69 26.13
CA TRP A 140 1.23 -15.83 25.24
C TRP A 140 1.74 -15.47 23.84
N VAL A 141 2.78 -16.17 23.38
CA VAL A 141 3.28 -16.03 22.02
C VAL A 141 2.49 -16.98 21.13
N GLY A 142 1.66 -16.42 20.26
CA GLY A 142 0.72 -17.21 19.46
C GLY A 142 -0.23 -16.37 18.60
N PRO A 143 -0.91 -16.98 17.62
CA PRO A 143 -1.03 -18.43 17.38
C PRO A 143 0.19 -19.08 16.68
N SER A 144 0.03 -20.33 16.20
CA SER A 144 1.09 -21.02 15.45
C SER A 144 1.58 -20.17 14.27
N GLY A 145 2.89 -20.08 14.09
CA GLY A 145 3.54 -19.21 13.10
C GLY A 145 3.87 -17.81 13.60
N SER A 146 3.40 -17.41 14.79
CA SER A 146 3.77 -16.13 15.40
C SER A 146 5.21 -16.12 15.89
N GLU A 147 5.77 -14.93 16.01
CA GLU A 147 7.14 -14.74 16.50
C GLU A 147 7.21 -13.73 17.64
N ALA A 148 8.25 -13.82 18.47
CA ALA A 148 8.64 -12.75 19.39
C ALA A 148 10.17 -12.64 19.37
N ASN A 149 10.67 -11.57 18.74
CA ASN A 149 12.09 -11.39 18.48
C ASN A 149 12.70 -10.20 19.25
N GLY A 150 13.98 -10.28 19.59
CA GLY A 150 14.75 -9.23 20.25
C GLY A 150 14.07 -8.76 21.55
N GLY A 151 13.81 -7.47 21.67
CA GLY A 151 13.10 -6.90 22.83
C GLY A 151 11.70 -7.50 23.07
N ALA A 152 11.01 -8.02 22.04
CA ALA A 152 9.73 -8.68 22.27
C ALA A 152 9.92 -10.02 23.01
N ALA A 153 11.03 -10.72 22.77
CA ALA A 153 11.40 -11.93 23.50
C ALA A 153 11.79 -11.60 24.96
N GLU A 154 12.47 -10.48 25.19
CA GLU A 154 12.76 -9.98 26.55
C GLU A 154 11.47 -9.68 27.34
N LEU A 155 10.42 -9.14 26.70
CA LEU A 155 9.12 -8.96 27.36
C LEU A 155 8.43 -10.28 27.72
N VAL A 156 8.67 -11.34 26.93
CA VAL A 156 8.15 -12.68 27.23
C VAL A 156 8.82 -13.23 28.49
N THR A 157 10.15 -13.15 28.58
CA THR A 157 10.90 -13.66 29.75
C THR A 157 10.76 -12.78 30.99
N LEU A 158 10.46 -11.49 30.82
CA LEU A 158 10.10 -10.58 31.91
C LEU A 158 8.75 -10.96 32.54
N SER A 159 7.85 -11.59 31.78
CA SER A 159 6.51 -11.94 32.27
C SER A 159 6.57 -13.06 33.32
N PRO A 160 5.93 -12.89 34.49
CA PRO A 160 5.89 -13.93 35.52
C PRO A 160 5.04 -15.14 35.14
N SER A 161 4.26 -15.06 34.06
CA SER A 161 3.64 -16.22 33.45
C SER A 161 3.77 -16.12 31.94
N ALA A 162 4.49 -17.03 31.31
CA ALA A 162 4.76 -17.02 29.88
C ALA A 162 4.40 -18.36 29.25
N SER A 163 3.78 -18.33 28.08
CA SER A 163 3.46 -19.54 27.33
C SER A 163 3.63 -19.33 25.83
N GLN A 164 3.92 -20.41 25.12
CA GLN A 164 4.22 -20.36 23.68
C GLN A 164 3.40 -21.39 22.91
N ALA A 165 2.85 -21.01 21.75
CA ALA A 165 2.13 -21.92 20.87
C ALA A 165 3.08 -22.83 20.07
N PRO A 166 2.76 -24.10 19.81
CA PRO A 166 3.53 -24.93 18.90
C PRO A 166 3.67 -24.29 17.52
N GLY A 167 4.89 -24.26 16.98
CA GLY A 167 5.22 -23.62 15.71
C GLY A 167 5.38 -22.09 15.77
N SER A 168 5.23 -21.46 16.94
CA SER A 168 5.71 -20.09 17.15
C SER A 168 7.17 -20.09 17.59
N THR A 169 7.87 -18.95 17.45
CA THR A 169 9.31 -18.84 17.72
C THR A 169 9.67 -17.67 18.63
N LEU A 170 10.62 -17.89 19.53
CA LEU A 170 11.33 -16.81 20.24
C LEU A 170 12.71 -16.64 19.62
N ARG A 171 13.20 -15.40 19.48
CA ARG A 171 14.60 -15.17 19.11
C ARG A 171 15.17 -14.04 19.95
N PHE A 172 16.31 -14.28 20.59
CA PHE A 172 16.99 -13.28 21.41
C PHE A 172 18.19 -12.73 20.66
N ASP A 173 18.42 -11.43 20.78
CA ASP A 173 19.65 -10.81 20.30
C ASP A 173 20.79 -11.10 21.29
N ARG A 174 22.04 -10.93 20.87
CA ARG A 174 23.20 -11.16 21.75
C ARG A 174 23.31 -10.19 22.93
N THR A 175 22.59 -9.08 22.87
CA THR A 175 22.64 -8.02 23.87
C THR A 175 21.22 -7.77 24.36
N GLN A 176 21.06 -7.81 25.68
CA GLN A 176 19.81 -7.42 26.33
C GLN A 176 19.64 -5.90 26.21
N ARG A 177 18.45 -5.46 25.85
CA ARG A 177 18.09 -4.04 25.80
C ARG A 177 17.65 -3.49 27.15
N LEU A 178 16.89 -4.29 27.91
CA LEU A 178 16.50 -3.93 29.28
C LEU A 178 17.68 -4.03 30.25
N ASP A 179 17.78 -3.12 31.21
CA ASP A 179 18.88 -3.08 32.17
C ASP A 179 18.90 -4.35 33.05
N PRO A 180 19.95 -5.18 33.01
CA PRO A 180 20.04 -6.39 33.85
C PRO A 180 20.04 -6.09 35.35
N ASP A 181 20.48 -4.91 35.78
CA ASP A 181 20.49 -4.53 37.19
C ASP A 181 19.07 -4.27 37.73
N GLU A 182 18.14 -3.86 36.85
CA GLU A 182 16.74 -3.60 37.18
C GLU A 182 15.85 -4.83 36.96
N PHE A 183 16.01 -5.53 35.83
CA PHE A 183 15.10 -6.60 35.40
C PHE A 183 15.69 -8.01 35.51
N GLY A 184 16.95 -8.14 35.92
CA GLY A 184 17.67 -9.41 35.93
C GLY A 184 18.10 -9.87 34.53
N ASN A 185 18.63 -11.10 34.46
CA ASN A 185 19.02 -11.71 33.19
C ASN A 185 17.78 -12.30 32.48
N LEU A 186 17.39 -11.67 31.39
CA LEU A 186 16.24 -12.05 30.56
C LEU A 186 16.65 -12.91 29.35
N LEU A 187 17.96 -13.03 29.10
CA LEU A 187 18.50 -13.83 27.98
C LEU A 187 18.63 -15.31 28.35
N PRO A 188 18.60 -16.21 27.35
CA PRO A 188 18.90 -17.62 27.53
C PRO A 188 20.28 -17.84 28.18
N SER A 189 20.36 -18.80 29.10
CA SER A 189 21.62 -19.16 29.74
C SER A 189 22.59 -19.86 28.79
N ASP A 190 22.07 -20.53 27.76
CA ASP A 190 22.88 -21.16 26.71
C ASP A 190 23.12 -20.17 25.55
N PRO A 191 24.37 -19.76 25.29
CA PRO A 191 24.71 -18.87 24.18
C PRO A 191 24.35 -19.43 22.79
N ALA A 192 24.17 -20.75 22.64
CA ALA A 192 23.74 -21.35 21.37
C ALA A 192 22.31 -20.96 20.96
N LEU A 193 21.51 -20.52 21.93
CA LEU A 193 20.12 -20.08 21.73
C LEU A 193 20.02 -18.59 21.33
N LEU A 194 21.14 -17.86 21.28
CA LEU A 194 21.17 -16.47 20.83
C LEU A 194 21.24 -16.39 19.30
N ASP A 195 20.56 -15.41 18.72
CA ASP A 195 20.35 -15.20 17.27
C ASP A 195 19.67 -16.35 16.52
N THR A 196 19.19 -17.39 17.22
CA THR A 196 18.52 -18.55 16.63
C THR A 196 17.04 -18.57 17.01
N PRO A 197 16.15 -19.05 16.11
CA PRO A 197 14.74 -19.22 16.44
C PRO A 197 14.56 -20.42 17.37
N ILE A 198 13.98 -20.19 18.54
CA ILE A 198 13.71 -21.16 19.59
C ILE A 198 12.24 -21.56 19.54
N GLY A 199 11.97 -22.85 19.32
CA GLY A 199 10.61 -23.39 19.31
C GLY A 199 10.02 -23.58 20.71
N ALA A 200 8.70 -23.75 20.80
CA ALA A 200 7.97 -23.83 22.08
C ALA A 200 8.51 -24.87 23.07
N GLU A 201 8.81 -26.09 22.62
CA GLU A 201 9.33 -27.15 23.50
C GLU A 201 10.76 -26.84 23.99
N GLU A 202 11.57 -26.22 23.15
CA GLU A 202 12.94 -25.87 23.48
C GLU A 202 12.98 -24.68 24.44
N ALA A 203 12.15 -23.67 24.20
CA ALA A 203 11.97 -22.52 25.08
C ALA A 203 11.51 -22.97 26.48
N GLN A 204 10.57 -23.92 26.55
CA GLN A 204 10.12 -24.47 27.83
C GLN A 204 11.23 -25.24 28.56
N LYS A 205 12.01 -26.06 27.84
CA LYS A 205 13.15 -26.81 28.43
C LYS A 205 14.26 -25.87 28.92
N ALA A 206 14.48 -24.76 28.22
CA ALA A 206 15.45 -23.73 28.58
C ALA A 206 14.96 -22.80 29.72
N GLY A 207 13.72 -22.96 30.19
CA GLY A 207 13.13 -22.12 31.25
C GLY A 207 12.78 -20.70 30.81
N LEU A 208 12.64 -20.45 29.49
CA LEU A 208 12.27 -19.16 28.93
C LEU A 208 10.76 -18.91 28.97
N VAL A 209 9.97 -19.99 29.01
CA VAL A 209 8.51 -19.97 29.16
C VAL A 209 8.07 -21.09 30.09
N ASP A 210 6.95 -20.92 30.79
CA ASP A 210 6.44 -21.90 31.74
C ASP A 210 5.77 -23.10 31.05
N SER A 211 5.07 -22.84 29.95
CA SER A 211 4.26 -23.87 29.28
C SER A 211 4.12 -23.71 27.77
N THR A 212 3.90 -24.84 27.09
CA THR A 212 3.50 -24.88 25.68
C THR A 212 1.98 -24.95 25.58
N ALA A 213 1.34 -23.95 24.97
CA ALA A 213 -0.13 -23.82 24.90
C ALA A 213 -0.61 -23.63 23.44
N PRO A 214 -1.27 -24.62 22.81
CA PRO A 214 -1.67 -24.53 21.40
C PRO A 214 -2.69 -23.44 21.08
N VAL A 215 -3.52 -23.08 22.05
CA VAL A 215 -4.56 -22.06 21.90
C VAL A 215 -4.56 -21.14 23.12
N LEU A 216 -4.95 -19.88 22.92
CA LEU A 216 -5.01 -18.89 23.98
C LEU A 216 -5.81 -19.38 25.20
N VAL A 217 -6.94 -20.06 24.98
CA VAL A 217 -7.79 -20.57 26.07
C VAL A 217 -7.05 -21.58 26.95
N ASP A 218 -6.16 -22.39 26.35
CA ASP A 218 -5.34 -23.36 27.09
C ASP A 218 -4.23 -22.65 27.89
N ALA A 219 -3.64 -21.58 27.33
CA ALA A 219 -2.69 -20.73 28.05
C ALA A 219 -3.37 -20.05 29.25
N LEU A 220 -4.56 -19.46 29.03
CA LEU A 220 -5.35 -18.82 30.07
C LEU A 220 -5.75 -19.81 31.16
N GLY A 221 -6.20 -21.01 30.80
CA GLY A 221 -6.61 -22.04 31.75
C GLY A 221 -5.49 -22.65 32.61
N ARG A 222 -4.23 -22.19 32.46
CA ARG A 222 -3.10 -22.55 33.32
C ARG A 222 -2.72 -21.46 34.32
N LEU A 223 -3.35 -20.29 34.23
CA LEU A 223 -3.08 -19.18 35.13
C LEU A 223 -3.88 -19.36 36.42
N ASP A 224 -3.21 -19.24 37.57
CA ASP A 224 -3.83 -19.44 38.90
C ASP A 224 -4.98 -18.48 39.19
N TRP A 225 -4.97 -17.31 38.55
CA TRP A 225 -5.97 -16.27 38.69
C TRP A 225 -7.06 -16.32 37.60
N PHE A 226 -7.02 -17.28 36.69
CA PHE A 226 -7.98 -17.40 35.59
C PHE A 226 -8.95 -18.58 35.81
N ASP A 227 -10.17 -18.26 36.25
CA ASP A 227 -11.20 -19.27 36.46
C ASP A 227 -11.78 -19.81 35.14
N THR A 228 -11.61 -21.12 34.94
CA THR A 228 -12.25 -21.88 33.86
C THR A 228 -13.26 -22.88 34.43
N LYS A 229 -14.38 -23.05 33.75
CA LYS A 229 -15.31 -24.15 34.02
C LYS A 229 -15.21 -25.15 32.88
N VAL A 230 -15.16 -26.43 33.23
CA VAL A 230 -15.27 -27.50 32.24
C VAL A 230 -16.75 -27.71 31.98
N GLU A 231 -17.24 -27.27 30.82
CA GLU A 231 -18.60 -27.54 30.36
C GLU A 231 -18.56 -28.64 29.29
N THR A 232 -19.52 -29.55 29.35
CA THR A 232 -19.68 -30.59 28.34
C THR A 232 -20.48 -29.99 27.17
N VAL A 233 -19.78 -29.52 26.15
CA VAL A 233 -20.37 -29.07 24.89
C VAL A 233 -20.24 -30.21 23.89
N ASP A 234 -21.36 -30.65 23.30
CA ASP A 234 -21.41 -31.77 22.34
C ASP A 234 -20.79 -33.09 22.83
N GLY A 235 -20.96 -33.41 24.12
CA GLY A 235 -20.45 -34.66 24.69
C GLY A 235 -18.93 -34.71 24.90
N LYS A 236 -18.21 -33.62 24.61
CA LYS A 236 -16.78 -33.46 24.90
C LYS A 236 -16.61 -32.45 26.04
N GLN A 237 -15.78 -32.78 27.03
CA GLN A 237 -15.41 -31.84 28.07
C GLN A 237 -14.56 -30.73 27.45
N GLN A 238 -15.07 -29.50 27.42
CA GLN A 238 -14.37 -28.32 26.93
C GLN A 238 -14.21 -27.31 28.07
N ARG A 239 -13.01 -26.73 28.22
CA ARG A 239 -12.78 -25.63 29.15
C ARG A 239 -13.37 -24.36 28.56
N VAL A 240 -14.45 -23.87 29.16
CA VAL A 240 -15.09 -22.60 28.82
C VAL A 240 -14.65 -21.56 29.86
N PRO A 241 -14.13 -20.40 29.44
CA PRO A 241 -13.72 -19.35 30.37
C PRO A 241 -14.95 -18.79 31.11
N VAL A 242 -14.88 -18.75 32.44
CA VAL A 242 -15.91 -18.08 33.27
C VAL A 242 -15.68 -16.57 33.25
N THR A 243 -14.40 -16.20 33.23
CA THR A 243 -13.93 -14.83 33.15
C THR A 243 -14.05 -14.31 31.72
N LYS A 244 -14.74 -13.17 31.54
CA LYS A 244 -14.92 -12.60 30.20
C LYS A 244 -13.62 -11.97 29.71
N VAL A 245 -13.30 -12.22 28.44
CA VAL A 245 -12.12 -11.65 27.77
C VAL A 245 -12.54 -10.36 27.05
N ARG A 246 -11.95 -9.23 27.43
CA ARG A 246 -12.13 -7.97 26.70
C ARG A 246 -11.02 -7.84 25.67
N PHE A 247 -11.40 -7.82 24.40
CA PHE A 247 -10.50 -7.51 23.30
C PHE A 247 -10.33 -6.01 23.18
N VAL A 248 -9.09 -5.56 23.28
CA VAL A 248 -8.74 -4.17 23.07
C VAL A 248 -7.96 -4.06 21.77
N LYS A 249 -8.41 -3.18 20.87
CA LYS A 249 -7.72 -2.83 19.62
C LYS A 249 -7.35 -1.35 19.66
N LEU A 250 -6.34 -0.98 18.87
CA LEU A 250 -6.00 0.42 18.62
C LEU A 250 -7.19 1.15 17.97
N ASP A 251 -7.30 2.45 18.23
CA ASP A 251 -8.21 3.33 17.51
C ASP A 251 -7.80 3.45 16.04
N LEU A 252 -8.75 3.86 15.17
CA LEU A 252 -8.52 3.88 13.72
C LEU A 252 -7.31 4.73 13.28
N PRO A 253 -7.09 5.95 13.81
CA PRO A 253 -5.91 6.74 13.50
C PRO A 253 -4.61 6.03 13.89
N SER A 254 -4.53 5.49 15.11
CA SER A 254 -3.32 4.79 15.56
C SER A 254 -3.09 3.49 14.80
N GLN A 255 -4.15 2.80 14.39
CA GLN A 255 -4.03 1.61 13.55
C GLN A 255 -3.45 1.95 12.16
N LEU A 256 -3.86 3.08 11.57
CA LEU A 256 -3.30 3.56 10.31
C LEU A 256 -1.80 3.91 10.46
N LEU A 257 -1.45 4.64 11.53
CA LEU A 257 -0.08 5.04 11.80
C LEU A 257 0.82 3.83 12.13
N HIS A 258 0.33 2.88 12.90
CA HIS A 258 1.01 1.61 13.17
C HIS A 258 1.26 0.80 11.90
N THR A 259 0.28 0.74 11.00
CA THR A 259 0.46 0.10 9.68
C THR A 259 1.54 0.82 8.86
N ALA A 260 1.55 2.15 8.91
CA ALA A 260 2.56 2.97 8.25
C ALA A 260 3.96 2.79 8.86
N ALA A 261 4.07 2.40 10.14
CA ALA A 261 5.32 2.08 10.83
C ALA A 261 5.86 0.67 10.51
N SER A 262 5.25 -0.07 9.59
CA SER A 262 5.86 -1.30 9.07
C SER A 262 6.95 -0.98 8.01
N PRO A 263 8.12 -1.66 8.01
CA PRO A 263 9.24 -1.32 7.12
C PRO A 263 8.87 -1.28 5.63
N ALA A 264 8.06 -2.24 5.18
CA ALA A 264 7.61 -2.32 3.80
C ALA A 264 6.70 -1.14 3.41
N VAL A 265 5.71 -0.82 4.25
CA VAL A 265 4.73 0.24 3.97
C VAL A 265 5.39 1.61 4.08
N ALA A 266 6.21 1.84 5.12
CA ALA A 266 6.97 3.08 5.29
C ALA A 266 7.82 3.40 4.06
N TYR A 267 8.61 2.41 3.60
CA TYR A 267 9.46 2.55 2.42
C TYR A 267 8.66 2.83 1.16
N LEU A 268 7.63 2.03 0.86
CA LEU A 268 6.84 2.21 -0.35
C LEU A 268 6.10 3.54 -0.35
N ALA A 269 5.46 3.91 0.76
CA ALA A 269 4.77 5.19 0.90
C ALA A 269 5.73 6.37 0.70
N PHE A 270 6.92 6.31 1.29
CA PHE A 270 7.94 7.35 1.14
C PHE A 270 8.42 7.49 -0.31
N VAL A 271 8.80 6.38 -0.95
CA VAL A 271 9.29 6.38 -2.35
C VAL A 271 8.20 6.77 -3.34
N ILE A 272 6.97 6.26 -3.16
CA ILE A 272 5.82 6.63 -3.99
C ILE A 272 5.51 8.11 -3.80
N GLY A 273 5.56 8.62 -2.57
CA GLY A 273 5.40 10.03 -2.26
C GLY A 273 6.40 10.90 -3.02
N LEU A 274 7.69 10.57 -2.93
CA LEU A 274 8.75 11.26 -3.69
C LEU A 274 8.53 11.20 -5.20
N GLY A 275 8.17 10.02 -5.73
CA GLY A 275 7.92 9.83 -7.16
C GLY A 275 6.70 10.59 -7.68
N LEU A 276 5.60 10.65 -6.92
CA LEU A 276 4.38 11.36 -7.28
C LEU A 276 4.56 12.89 -7.19
N LEU A 277 5.30 13.38 -6.19
CA LEU A 277 5.66 14.80 -6.12
C LEU A 277 6.54 15.21 -7.30
N LEU A 278 7.54 14.38 -7.62
CA LEU A 278 8.38 14.60 -8.80
C LEU A 278 7.54 14.60 -10.08
N PHE A 279 6.64 13.63 -10.21
CA PHE A 279 5.70 13.57 -11.34
C PHE A 279 4.87 14.86 -11.44
N GLU A 280 4.09 15.21 -10.42
CA GLU A 280 3.19 16.38 -10.46
C GLU A 280 3.93 17.68 -10.81
N PHE A 281 5.14 17.87 -10.25
CA PHE A 281 5.96 19.05 -10.49
C PHE A 281 6.29 19.25 -11.98
N PHE A 282 6.48 18.17 -12.74
CA PHE A 282 6.86 18.22 -14.16
C PHE A 282 5.70 17.97 -15.13
N THR A 283 4.65 17.27 -14.71
CA THR A 283 3.48 17.03 -15.56
C THR A 283 2.53 18.23 -15.58
N ALA A 284 2.61 19.14 -14.60
CA ALA A 284 1.64 20.22 -14.36
C ALA A 284 0.21 19.70 -14.54
N GLY A 285 -0.17 18.76 -13.67
CA GLY A 285 -1.49 18.16 -13.61
C GLY A 285 -2.48 19.01 -12.82
N VAL A 286 -3.63 18.42 -12.48
CA VAL A 286 -4.68 19.06 -11.67
C VAL A 286 -4.26 19.16 -10.18
N GLY A 287 -3.10 18.62 -9.79
CA GLY A 287 -2.62 18.55 -8.41
C GLY A 287 -2.96 17.25 -7.69
N VAL A 288 -3.68 16.32 -8.32
CA VAL A 288 -4.12 15.07 -7.67
C VAL A 288 -2.94 14.18 -7.28
N ALA A 289 -1.96 14.00 -8.17
CA ALA A 289 -0.78 13.21 -7.84
C ALA A 289 0.07 13.92 -6.78
N GLY A 290 0.13 15.25 -6.81
CA GLY A 290 0.79 16.05 -5.78
C GLY A 290 0.20 15.85 -4.38
N VAL A 291 -1.14 15.91 -4.24
CA VAL A 291 -1.81 15.71 -2.96
C VAL A 291 -1.64 14.28 -2.46
N VAL A 292 -1.87 13.28 -3.32
CA VAL A 292 -1.68 11.87 -2.95
C VAL A 292 -0.21 11.61 -2.58
N GLY A 293 0.72 12.19 -3.33
CA GLY A 293 2.16 12.10 -3.06
C GLY A 293 2.56 12.75 -1.74
N ALA A 294 2.00 13.92 -1.42
CA ALA A 294 2.25 14.59 -0.15
C ALA A 294 1.75 13.76 1.05
N VAL A 295 0.53 13.21 0.97
CA VAL A 295 -0.02 12.34 2.03
C VAL A 295 0.80 11.07 2.18
N ALA A 296 1.18 10.42 1.07
CA ALA A 296 2.02 9.24 1.09
C ALA A 296 3.42 9.54 1.67
N LEU A 297 3.99 10.70 1.34
CA LEU A 297 5.29 11.13 1.87
C LEU A 297 5.20 11.42 3.38
N LEU A 298 4.12 12.03 3.86
CA LEU A 298 3.91 12.26 5.30
C LEU A 298 3.75 10.95 6.07
N LEU A 299 2.95 10.01 5.55
CA LEU A 299 2.78 8.69 6.16
C LEU A 299 4.09 7.88 6.15
N GLY A 300 4.78 7.85 5.01
CA GLY A 300 6.08 7.20 4.89
C GLY A 300 7.13 7.84 5.79
N GLY A 301 7.18 9.18 5.83
CA GLY A 301 8.09 9.93 6.69
C GLY A 301 7.85 9.69 8.17
N TYR A 302 6.59 9.60 8.61
CA TYR A 302 6.23 9.17 9.95
C TYR A 302 6.76 7.76 10.25
N GLY A 303 6.48 6.79 9.37
CA GLY A 303 6.93 5.41 9.54
C GLY A 303 8.46 5.31 9.61
N LEU A 304 9.18 6.02 8.75
CA LEU A 304 10.64 6.08 8.78
C LEU A 304 11.19 6.80 10.02
N GLY A 305 10.43 7.74 10.61
CA GLY A 305 10.82 8.44 11.83
C GLY A 305 10.72 7.57 13.10
N VAL A 306 9.84 6.58 13.08
CA VAL A 306 9.68 5.58 14.15
C VAL A 306 10.67 4.43 13.98
N LEU A 307 10.97 4.05 12.75
CA LEU A 307 11.85 2.93 12.45
C LEU A 307 13.34 3.29 12.64
N PRO A 308 14.19 2.32 13.01
CA PRO A 308 15.64 2.50 13.04
C PRO A 308 16.19 2.60 11.61
N VAL A 309 16.17 3.82 11.07
CA VAL A 309 16.64 4.13 9.72
C VAL A 309 18.00 4.82 9.74
N ARG A 310 18.78 4.58 8.69
CA ARG A 310 20.01 5.31 8.45
C ARG A 310 19.69 6.67 7.83
N ASN A 311 19.79 7.75 8.60
CA ASN A 311 19.46 9.11 8.15
C ASN A 311 20.17 9.53 6.85
N TRP A 312 21.40 9.07 6.63
CA TRP A 312 22.13 9.34 5.39
C TRP A 312 21.49 8.65 4.16
N ALA A 313 20.89 7.48 4.34
CA ALA A 313 20.20 6.75 3.27
C ALA A 313 18.90 7.47 2.89
N VAL A 314 18.16 8.01 3.87
CA VAL A 314 17.00 8.89 3.61
C VAL A 314 17.42 10.13 2.82
N ALA A 315 18.49 10.81 3.25
CA ALA A 315 19.03 11.96 2.54
C ALA A 315 19.46 11.59 1.10
N LEU A 316 20.04 10.41 0.91
CA LEU A 316 20.42 9.91 -0.41
C LEU A 316 19.21 9.62 -1.30
N LEU A 317 18.12 9.08 -0.76
CA LEU A 317 16.85 8.90 -1.51
C LEU A 317 16.29 10.25 -1.97
N VAL A 318 16.26 11.26 -1.09
CA VAL A 318 15.81 12.61 -1.43
C VAL A 318 16.73 13.25 -2.48
N ALA A 319 18.05 13.15 -2.30
CA ALA A 319 19.03 13.65 -3.26
C ALA A 319 18.90 12.97 -4.63
N SER A 320 18.54 11.68 -4.64
CA SER A 320 18.27 10.93 -5.87
C SER A 320 17.02 11.45 -6.59
N THR A 321 15.96 11.80 -5.86
CA THR A 321 14.77 12.48 -6.42
C THR A 321 15.13 13.83 -7.04
N VAL A 322 15.99 14.61 -6.39
CA VAL A 322 16.49 15.88 -6.94
C VAL A 322 17.34 15.65 -8.19
N ALA A 323 18.18 14.62 -8.21
CA ALA A 323 18.95 14.24 -9.40
C ALA A 323 18.03 13.88 -10.58
N PHE A 324 16.98 13.08 -10.35
CA PHE A 324 16.00 12.76 -11.39
C PHE A 324 15.34 14.02 -11.98
N ALA A 325 15.07 15.03 -11.15
CA ALA A 325 14.44 16.28 -11.57
C ALA A 325 15.21 17.04 -12.66
N VAL A 326 16.54 16.86 -12.74
CA VAL A 326 17.38 17.54 -13.74
C VAL A 326 17.10 17.00 -15.15
N ASP A 327 17.14 15.68 -15.34
CA ASP A 327 16.95 15.08 -16.66
C ASP A 327 15.49 15.14 -17.11
N VAL A 328 14.54 15.12 -16.17
CA VAL A 328 13.11 15.24 -16.47
C VAL A 328 12.79 16.54 -17.24
N GLN A 329 13.46 17.65 -16.93
CA GLN A 329 13.29 18.93 -17.65
C GLN A 329 13.64 18.83 -19.14
N THR A 330 14.59 17.95 -19.47
CA THR A 330 15.03 17.72 -20.84
C THR A 330 14.20 16.66 -21.57
N GLY A 331 13.30 15.98 -20.86
CA GLY A 331 12.40 14.96 -21.41
C GLY A 331 13.06 13.64 -21.79
N ILE A 332 14.37 13.48 -21.54
CA ILE A 332 15.15 12.31 -21.90
C ILE A 332 15.98 11.89 -20.69
N PRO A 333 15.91 10.62 -20.23
CA PRO A 333 16.80 10.11 -19.20
C PRO A 333 18.25 10.06 -19.71
N ARG A 334 19.19 10.67 -18.99
CA ARG A 334 20.60 10.76 -19.36
C ARG A 334 21.48 10.46 -18.13
N PHE A 335 22.47 11.32 -17.87
CA PHE A 335 23.45 11.16 -16.81
C PHE A 335 22.82 11.25 -15.41
N TRP A 336 21.98 12.25 -15.16
CA TRP A 336 21.40 12.47 -13.84
C TRP A 336 20.34 11.42 -13.47
N ALA A 337 19.64 10.87 -14.46
CA ALA A 337 18.77 9.71 -14.25
C ALA A 337 19.57 8.46 -13.85
N GLY A 338 20.76 8.25 -14.43
CA GLY A 338 21.66 7.17 -14.02
C GLY A 338 22.18 7.38 -12.58
N VAL A 339 22.68 8.58 -12.27
CA VAL A 339 23.16 8.95 -10.93
C VAL A 339 22.04 8.81 -9.89
N GLY A 340 20.85 9.32 -10.19
CA GLY A 340 19.68 9.19 -9.34
C GLY A 340 19.29 7.73 -9.13
N MET A 341 19.35 6.88 -10.16
CA MET A 341 19.02 5.46 -10.01
C MET A 341 20.00 4.69 -9.12
N VAL A 342 21.30 4.94 -9.31
CA VAL A 342 22.36 4.34 -8.47
C VAL A 342 22.22 4.81 -7.02
N GLY A 343 22.08 6.12 -6.80
CA GLY A 343 21.86 6.68 -5.47
C GLY A 343 20.59 6.15 -4.81
N PHE A 344 19.51 6.05 -5.58
CA PHE A 344 18.23 5.51 -5.11
C PHE A 344 18.37 4.05 -4.68
N THR A 345 19.03 3.21 -5.49
CA THR A 345 19.25 1.80 -5.16
C THR A 345 20.11 1.64 -3.91
N ILE A 346 21.21 2.40 -3.80
CA ILE A 346 22.07 2.36 -2.60
C ILE A 346 21.27 2.81 -1.37
N GLY A 347 20.53 3.92 -1.46
CA GLY A 347 19.68 4.42 -0.39
C GLY A 347 18.63 3.40 0.04
N SER A 348 17.94 2.77 -0.91
CA SER A 348 16.92 1.75 -0.63
C SER A 348 17.48 0.49 0.02
N LEU A 349 18.63 0.00 -0.45
CA LEU A 349 19.25 -1.23 0.10
C LEU A 349 19.84 -1.03 1.50
N THR A 350 20.18 0.21 1.86
CA THR A 350 20.85 0.54 3.13
C THR A 350 19.95 1.28 4.13
N LEU A 351 18.67 1.45 3.81
CA LEU A 351 17.76 2.31 4.56
C LEU A 351 17.54 1.85 6.01
N PHE A 352 17.33 0.56 6.22
CA PHE A 352 16.95 -0.02 7.51
C PHE A 352 18.13 -0.63 8.25
N ASP A 353 18.13 -0.48 9.57
CA ASP A 353 19.11 -1.09 10.47
C ASP A 353 18.39 -1.83 11.61
N GLY A 354 18.76 -3.07 11.93
CA GLY A 354 18.17 -3.79 13.06
C GLY A 354 16.69 -4.21 12.93
N VAL A 355 16.06 -4.07 11.76
CA VAL A 355 14.71 -4.60 11.46
C VAL A 355 14.74 -5.57 10.26
N PRO A 356 13.79 -6.52 10.17
CA PRO A 356 13.73 -7.45 9.04
C PRO A 356 13.69 -6.71 7.69
N PHE A 357 14.60 -7.09 6.78
CA PHE A 357 14.75 -6.42 5.49
C PHE A 357 13.55 -6.69 4.56
N PRO A 358 12.77 -5.66 4.16
CA PRO A 358 11.58 -5.84 3.34
C PRO A 358 11.93 -5.96 1.85
N TRP A 359 12.58 -7.07 1.45
CA TRP A 359 13.17 -7.23 0.13
C TRP A 359 12.18 -7.06 -1.03
N ILE A 360 10.94 -7.53 -0.89
CA ILE A 360 9.89 -7.40 -1.92
C ILE A 360 9.55 -5.93 -2.13
N ALA A 361 9.30 -5.20 -1.04
CA ALA A 361 8.99 -3.78 -1.10
C ALA A 361 10.14 -3.00 -1.73
N VAL A 362 11.38 -3.26 -1.31
CA VAL A 362 12.58 -2.63 -1.87
C VAL A 362 12.71 -2.90 -3.37
N ALA A 363 12.58 -4.16 -3.80
CA ALA A 363 12.64 -4.54 -5.20
C ALA A 363 11.53 -3.87 -6.03
N VAL A 364 10.29 -3.88 -5.53
CA VAL A 364 9.15 -3.19 -6.18
C VAL A 364 9.40 -1.69 -6.27
N GLY A 365 9.94 -1.06 -5.22
CA GLY A 365 10.26 0.36 -5.24
C GLY A 365 11.34 0.72 -6.26
N ILE A 366 12.41 -0.09 -6.36
CA ILE A 366 13.49 0.12 -7.35
C ILE A 366 12.97 -0.07 -8.78
N VAL A 367 12.29 -1.19 -9.05
CA VAL A 367 11.73 -1.48 -10.38
C VAL A 367 10.66 -0.46 -10.76
N GLY A 368 9.80 -0.08 -9.81
CA GLY A 368 8.78 0.94 -9.99
C GLY A 368 9.38 2.29 -10.33
N MET A 369 10.35 2.77 -9.55
CA MET A 369 11.04 4.02 -9.81
C MET A 369 11.76 4.00 -11.17
N ALA A 370 12.42 2.90 -11.53
CA ALA A 370 13.06 2.75 -12.84
C ALA A 370 12.03 2.80 -13.98
N SER A 371 10.89 2.13 -13.82
CA SER A 371 9.81 2.15 -14.81
C SER A 371 9.28 3.57 -15.01
N VAL A 372 9.06 4.32 -13.93
CA VAL A 372 8.60 5.73 -14.03
C VAL A 372 9.68 6.59 -14.70
N MET A 373 10.94 6.51 -14.28
CA MET A 373 12.00 7.40 -14.78
C MET A 373 12.40 7.10 -16.24
N PHE A 374 12.57 5.83 -16.61
CA PHE A 374 13.10 5.47 -17.93
C PHE A 374 12.03 5.28 -19.00
N SER A 375 10.78 4.98 -18.62
CA SER A 375 9.67 4.75 -19.56
C SER A 375 8.55 5.78 -19.39
N GLY A 376 8.08 5.98 -18.15
CA GLY A 376 6.95 6.86 -17.85
C GLY A 376 7.18 8.33 -18.22
N MET A 377 8.20 8.94 -17.61
CA MET A 377 8.52 10.36 -17.78
C MET A 377 8.80 10.74 -19.25
N PRO A 378 9.69 10.04 -20.00
CA PRO A 378 9.90 10.39 -21.40
C PRO A 378 8.65 10.23 -22.28
N SER A 379 7.76 9.28 -21.97
CA SER A 379 6.50 9.14 -22.72
C SER A 379 5.55 10.31 -22.46
N MET A 380 5.48 10.76 -21.20
CA MET A 380 4.66 11.89 -20.78
C MET A 380 5.15 13.22 -21.36
N VAL A 381 6.45 13.50 -21.28
CA VAL A 381 7.02 14.73 -21.83
C VAL A 381 6.81 14.79 -23.35
N ARG A 382 6.98 13.66 -24.05
CA ARG A 382 6.67 13.56 -25.48
C ARG A 382 5.18 13.79 -25.78
N ALA A 383 4.28 13.33 -24.93
CA ALA A 383 2.85 13.56 -25.12
C ALA A 383 2.46 15.03 -24.91
N ARG A 384 3.09 15.73 -23.95
CA ARG A 384 2.80 17.14 -23.65
C ARG A 384 3.36 18.11 -24.71
N PHE A 385 4.56 17.84 -25.20
CA PHE A 385 5.25 18.71 -26.17
C PHE A 385 5.23 18.15 -27.60
N GLY A 386 4.47 17.09 -27.85
CA GLY A 386 4.26 16.58 -29.21
C GLY A 386 3.51 17.62 -30.03
N THR A 387 4.01 17.93 -31.22
CA THR A 387 3.34 18.85 -32.15
C THR A 387 1.92 18.37 -32.38
N PRO A 388 0.89 19.14 -31.97
CA PRO A 388 -0.47 18.83 -32.35
C PRO A 388 -0.53 18.92 -33.86
N THR A 389 -0.77 17.81 -34.54
CA THR A 389 -1.15 17.86 -35.94
C THR A 389 -2.53 18.50 -35.98
N ILE A 390 -2.60 19.83 -36.07
CA ILE A 390 -3.84 20.52 -36.43
C ILE A 390 -4.21 19.95 -37.79
N GLY A 391 -5.15 19.01 -37.79
CA GLY A 391 -5.65 18.42 -39.03
C GLY A 391 -6.19 19.55 -39.90
N ARG A 392 -6.11 19.40 -41.22
CA ARG A 392 -6.73 20.33 -42.17
C ARG A 392 -8.27 20.25 -42.17
N THR A 393 -8.85 19.49 -41.25
CA THR A 393 -10.29 19.35 -41.04
C THR A 393 -10.99 20.66 -40.71
N TRP A 394 -10.28 21.67 -40.19
CA TRP A 394 -10.84 23.02 -40.02
C TRP A 394 -11.24 23.68 -41.35
N MET A 395 -10.68 23.22 -42.47
CA MET A 395 -11.04 23.73 -43.80
C MET A 395 -12.41 23.21 -44.26
N VAL A 396 -12.92 22.11 -43.69
CA VAL A 396 -14.24 21.57 -44.04
C VAL A 396 -15.32 22.55 -43.57
N GLY A 397 -16.19 22.96 -44.49
CA GLY A 397 -17.26 23.94 -44.28
C GLY A 397 -16.89 25.38 -44.67
N GLU A 398 -15.60 25.68 -44.86
CA GLU A 398 -15.12 26.99 -45.32
C GLU A 398 -15.52 27.25 -46.78
N LEU A 399 -15.71 28.53 -47.12
CA LEU A 399 -15.97 28.98 -48.48
C LEU A 399 -14.67 29.45 -49.14
N GLY A 400 -14.51 29.11 -50.42
CA GLY A 400 -13.44 29.59 -51.27
C GLY A 400 -13.92 30.04 -52.64
N ASP A 401 -13.08 30.80 -53.33
CA ASP A 401 -13.37 31.31 -54.66
C ASP A 401 -12.74 30.40 -55.72
N VAL A 402 -13.50 29.99 -56.72
CA VAL A 402 -13.00 29.16 -57.82
C VAL A 402 -12.12 30.00 -58.73
N THR A 403 -10.81 29.73 -58.73
CA THR A 403 -9.82 30.46 -59.55
C THR A 403 -9.60 29.82 -60.92
N GLU A 404 -9.77 28.51 -61.01
CA GLU A 404 -9.78 27.73 -62.25
C GLU A 404 -11.00 26.83 -62.23
N ALA A 405 -11.73 26.72 -63.34
CA ALA A 405 -12.97 25.93 -63.42
C ALA A 405 -12.72 24.50 -62.94
N VAL A 406 -13.64 23.96 -62.13
CA VAL A 406 -13.52 22.63 -61.51
C VAL A 406 -14.47 21.68 -62.23
N ASP A 407 -13.94 20.84 -63.13
CA ASP A 407 -14.70 19.79 -63.86
C ASP A 407 -13.79 18.67 -64.40
N PRO A 408 -13.66 17.51 -63.72
CA PRO A 408 -13.99 17.28 -62.32
C PRO A 408 -12.97 17.91 -61.38
N GLU A 409 -11.78 18.32 -61.87
CA GLU A 409 -10.70 18.93 -61.09
C GLU A 409 -10.43 20.37 -61.53
N GLY A 410 -9.95 21.19 -60.61
CA GLY A 410 -9.56 22.58 -60.83
C GLY A 410 -8.87 23.14 -59.60
N THR A 411 -8.89 24.47 -59.45
CA THR A 411 -8.19 25.16 -58.36
C THR A 411 -9.12 26.17 -57.68
N VAL A 412 -9.21 26.09 -56.36
CA VAL A 412 -9.97 27.01 -55.50
C VAL A 412 -9.04 27.77 -54.57
N ARG A 413 -9.41 29.01 -54.25
CA ARG A 413 -8.72 29.83 -53.25
C ARG A 413 -9.52 29.83 -51.95
N VAL A 414 -8.98 29.21 -50.91
CA VAL A 414 -9.58 29.15 -49.56
C VAL A 414 -8.63 29.86 -48.59
N GLN A 415 -9.14 30.85 -47.84
CA GLN A 415 -8.36 31.65 -46.88
C GLN A 415 -7.06 32.23 -47.47
N GLY A 416 -7.11 32.67 -48.74
CA GLY A 416 -5.99 33.30 -49.43
C GLY A 416 -4.96 32.34 -50.07
N ALA A 417 -5.09 31.03 -49.87
CA ALA A 417 -4.20 30.01 -50.46
C ALA A 417 -4.88 29.27 -51.61
N LEU A 418 -4.11 28.90 -52.66
CA LEU A 418 -4.58 28.09 -53.79
C LEU A 418 -4.50 26.60 -53.45
N TRP A 419 -5.58 25.88 -53.70
CA TRP A 419 -5.72 24.46 -53.45
C TRP A 419 -6.27 23.76 -54.68
N LYS A 420 -5.72 22.56 -54.98
CA LYS A 420 -6.38 21.68 -55.94
C LYS A 420 -7.72 21.25 -55.37
N ALA A 421 -8.74 21.30 -56.20
CA ALA A 421 -10.08 20.89 -55.82
C ALA A 421 -10.68 19.93 -56.83
N ARG A 422 -11.60 19.09 -56.35
CA ARG A 422 -12.45 18.23 -57.15
C ARG A 422 -13.92 18.52 -56.84
N ALA A 423 -14.75 18.57 -57.88
CA ALA A 423 -16.18 18.80 -57.75
C ALA A 423 -16.87 17.59 -57.11
N ASN A 424 -17.65 17.83 -56.05
CA ASN A 424 -18.51 16.82 -55.46
C ASN A 424 -19.60 16.41 -56.45
N ARG A 425 -19.80 15.09 -56.61
CA ARG A 425 -20.76 14.48 -57.56
C ARG A 425 -20.62 14.99 -59.01
N SER A 426 -19.43 15.46 -59.40
CA SER A 426 -19.16 16.03 -60.72
C SER A 426 -20.06 17.23 -61.08
N THR A 427 -20.43 18.06 -60.10
CA THR A 427 -21.15 19.32 -60.38
C THR A 427 -20.14 20.39 -60.81
N PRO A 428 -20.10 20.80 -62.09
CA PRO A 428 -19.06 21.72 -62.55
C PRO A 428 -19.19 23.09 -61.89
N LEU A 429 -18.06 23.68 -61.50
CA LEU A 429 -17.97 25.03 -60.94
C LEU A 429 -17.20 25.95 -61.90
N ALA A 430 -17.78 27.10 -62.24
CA ALA A 430 -17.15 28.07 -63.13
C ALA A 430 -16.19 28.98 -62.37
N VAL A 431 -15.26 29.61 -63.10
CA VAL A 431 -14.35 30.61 -62.53
C VAL A 431 -15.15 31.77 -61.93
N GLY A 432 -14.86 32.11 -60.68
CA GLY A 432 -15.55 33.15 -59.91
C GLY A 432 -16.71 32.65 -59.05
N ASP A 433 -17.11 31.38 -59.15
CA ASP A 433 -18.10 30.79 -58.26
C ASP A 433 -17.54 30.62 -56.84
N ARG A 434 -18.44 30.66 -55.84
CA ARG A 434 -18.09 30.30 -54.46
C ARG A 434 -18.33 28.82 -54.22
N ALA A 435 -17.30 28.14 -53.73
CA ALA A 435 -17.30 26.72 -53.46
C ALA A 435 -17.05 26.46 -51.97
N ARG A 436 -17.88 25.61 -51.37
CA ARG A 436 -17.73 25.13 -49.99
C ARG A 436 -16.91 23.85 -49.97
N VAL A 437 -15.93 23.77 -49.08
CA VAL A 437 -15.14 22.56 -48.87
C VAL A 437 -15.97 21.53 -48.10
N VAL A 438 -16.14 20.35 -48.67
CA VAL A 438 -16.90 19.23 -48.09
C VAL A 438 -15.97 18.22 -47.43
N GLU A 439 -14.80 17.99 -48.03
CA GLU A 439 -13.81 17.04 -47.53
C GLU A 439 -12.38 17.48 -47.89
N VAL A 440 -11.41 17.03 -47.10
CA VAL A 440 -9.98 17.22 -47.37
C VAL A 440 -9.33 15.86 -47.58
N ASP A 441 -9.05 15.52 -48.83
CA ASP A 441 -8.32 14.31 -49.21
C ASP A 441 -6.86 14.65 -49.51
N GLY A 442 -6.00 14.54 -48.49
CA GLY A 442 -4.58 14.82 -48.63
C GLY A 442 -4.29 16.28 -49.04
N LEU A 443 -3.96 16.51 -50.32
CA LEU A 443 -3.70 17.83 -50.91
C LEU A 443 -4.84 18.32 -51.83
N LEU A 444 -5.91 17.54 -51.96
CA LEU A 444 -7.07 17.81 -52.79
C LEU A 444 -8.27 18.15 -51.89
N LEU A 445 -9.01 19.21 -52.24
CA LEU A 445 -10.25 19.59 -51.57
C LEU A 445 -11.45 19.09 -52.37
N GLU A 446 -12.38 18.36 -51.76
CA GLU A 446 -13.67 18.12 -52.39
C GLU A 446 -14.58 19.31 -52.11
N VAL A 447 -15.16 19.89 -53.17
CA VAL A 447 -15.92 21.14 -53.07
C VAL A 447 -17.28 21.07 -53.74
N GLU A 448 -18.25 21.79 -53.18
CA GLU A 448 -19.62 21.93 -53.71
C GLU A 448 -20.02 23.41 -53.85
N PRO A 449 -20.97 23.77 -54.74
CA PRO A 449 -21.42 25.16 -54.88
C PRO A 449 -22.11 25.71 -53.62
N GLU A 450 -21.87 26.99 -53.30
CA GLU A 450 -22.48 27.66 -52.13
C GLU A 450 -24.02 27.71 -52.20
N ALA A 451 -24.58 27.91 -53.40
CA ALA A 451 -26.02 27.98 -53.65
C ALA A 451 -26.42 26.96 -54.73
N GLY A 452 -27.17 25.94 -54.32
CA GLY A 452 -27.74 24.93 -55.22
C GLY A 452 -26.91 23.65 -55.30
N GLY A 453 -26.97 22.83 -54.25
CA GLY A 453 -26.62 21.42 -54.35
C GLY A 453 -27.51 20.75 -55.42
N ALA A 454 -26.87 20.15 -56.42
CA ALA A 454 -27.46 19.45 -57.56
C ALA A 454 -28.48 20.27 -58.38
N LYS A 455 -28.02 20.97 -59.43
CA LYS A 455 -28.87 21.20 -60.60
C LYS A 455 -29.13 19.83 -61.25
N ASP A 456 -30.23 19.18 -60.88
CA ASP A 456 -30.76 18.05 -61.63
C ASP A 456 -31.15 18.54 -63.03
N TYR A 457 -30.39 18.13 -64.04
CA TYR A 457 -30.62 18.45 -65.45
C TYR A 457 -31.95 17.88 -65.97
N ARG A 458 -32.68 17.08 -65.18
CA ARG A 458 -34.02 16.58 -65.53
C ARG A 458 -35.13 17.63 -65.37
N GLU A 459 -34.94 18.70 -64.61
CA GLU A 459 -35.97 19.75 -64.47
C GLU A 459 -35.67 21.01 -65.30
N MET A 460 -35.52 20.86 -66.61
CA MET A 460 -35.72 22.00 -67.52
C MET A 460 -37.23 22.25 -67.70
N ARG A 461 -37.85 23.03 -66.81
CA ARG A 461 -39.14 23.66 -67.11
C ARG A 461 -38.93 24.78 -68.13
N LYS A 462 -39.38 24.55 -69.36
CA LYS A 462 -39.55 25.59 -70.39
C LYS A 462 -40.47 26.68 -69.82
N ARG A 463 -40.00 27.94 -69.86
CA ARG A 463 -40.85 29.12 -69.72
C ARG A 463 -41.79 29.24 -70.90
#